data_AF-A0AAD0WIV6-F1
#
_entry.id   AF-A0AAD0WIV6-F1
#
_cell.length_a   1.000
_cell.length_b   1.000
_cell.length_c   1.000
_cell.angle_alpha   90.00
_cell.angle_beta   90.00
_cell.angle_gamma   90.00
#
_symmetry.space_group_name_H-M   'P 1'
#
loop_
_entity.id
_entity.type
_entity.pdbx_description
1 polymer ?
#
loop_
_entity_poly.entity_id
_entity_poly.type
_entity_poly.pdbx_seq_one_letter_code
_entity_poly.pdbx_strand_id
1 'polypeptide(L)'
;MANPLSSVTTIHNGKGDPAIEPIRKISDLQRGRIAAKVHELMDVTGLEERELYRVILADFGLADLGDLRRDQFKSAMEKLGRWISEAREEPTDAPAPARHDIPCARCAELDSALARARRWQTIVTCLVLVASTAAAYASLVIGCRR
;
A
#
# COMPACT_ATOMS: atom_id res chain seq x y z
N MET A 1 48.89 19.58 35.17
CA MET A 1 48.64 18.14 35.44
C MET A 1 47.60 17.67 34.45
N ALA A 2 48.02 17.05 33.35
CA ALA A 2 47.14 16.59 32.26
C ALA A 2 46.96 15.08 32.38
N ASN A 3 45.71 14.61 32.31
CA ASN A 3 45.34 13.22 32.50
C ASN A 3 44.69 12.72 31.20
N PRO A 4 45.37 11.90 30.37
CA PRO A 4 44.74 11.30 29.21
C PRO A 4 44.17 9.92 29.58
N LEU A 5 42.84 9.84 29.73
CA LEU A 5 42.12 8.57 29.84
C LEU A 5 42.08 7.90 28.46
N SER A 6 42.98 6.94 28.27
CA SER A 6 42.96 5.98 27.15
C SER A 6 41.82 4.98 27.39
N SER A 7 40.81 4.97 26.53
CA SER A 7 39.74 3.97 26.58
C SER A 7 40.08 2.79 25.67
N VAL A 8 40.35 1.65 26.30
CA VAL A 8 40.52 0.36 25.63
C VAL A 8 39.14 -0.14 25.21
N THR A 9 38.91 -0.25 23.90
CA THR A 9 37.67 -0.85 23.38
C THR A 9 37.95 -2.32 23.07
N THR A 10 37.38 -3.22 23.86
CA THR A 10 37.46 -4.66 23.65
C THR A 10 36.65 -5.04 22.40
N ILE A 11 37.31 -5.52 21.35
CA ILE A 11 36.64 -6.07 20.16
C ILE A 11 36.42 -7.57 20.39
N HIS A 12 35.18 -7.97 20.64
CA HIS A 12 34.79 -9.38 20.71
C HIS A 12 34.56 -9.93 19.29
N ASN A 13 35.55 -10.62 18.73
CA ASN A 13 35.37 -11.40 17.49
C ASN A 13 34.75 -12.76 17.81
N GLY A 14 33.42 -12.79 17.89
CA GLY A 14 32.64 -14.03 17.97
C GLY A 14 32.51 -14.67 16.60
N LYS A 15 33.29 -15.73 16.36
CA LYS A 15 33.11 -16.69 15.27
C LYS A 15 31.84 -17.50 15.53
N GLY A 16 30.86 -17.42 14.64
CA GLY A 16 29.62 -18.20 14.67
C GLY A 16 29.26 -18.65 13.26
N ASP A 17 28.64 -19.82 13.16
CA ASP A 17 28.10 -20.50 11.97
C ASP A 17 27.47 -19.58 10.91
N PRO A 18 27.26 -20.03 9.65
CA PRO A 18 26.42 -19.32 8.70
C PRO A 18 24.94 -19.42 9.13
N ALA A 19 24.63 -18.86 10.29
CA ALA A 19 23.29 -18.48 10.68
C ALA A 19 22.83 -17.51 9.59
N ILE A 20 21.74 -17.87 8.90
CA ILE A 20 20.98 -16.96 8.06
C ILE A 20 20.86 -15.66 8.85
N GLU A 21 21.58 -14.61 8.44
CA GLU A 21 21.62 -13.39 9.24
C GLU A 21 20.19 -12.93 9.46
N PRO A 22 19.77 -12.66 10.72
CA PRO A 22 18.42 -12.18 10.97
C PRO A 22 18.20 -10.95 10.11
N ILE A 23 17.14 -10.98 9.30
CA ILE A 23 16.79 -9.90 8.39
C ILE A 23 16.69 -8.61 9.22
N ARG A 24 17.72 -7.76 9.11
CA ARG A 24 17.79 -6.53 9.88
C ARG A 24 16.86 -5.51 9.23
N LYS A 25 15.85 -5.05 9.98
CA LYS A 25 14.97 -3.95 9.59
C LYS A 25 15.74 -2.62 9.57
N ILE A 26 15.23 -1.63 8.87
CA ILE A 26 15.82 -0.28 8.87
C ILE A 26 15.81 0.34 10.27
N SER A 27 16.82 1.16 10.57
CA SER A 27 16.90 1.93 11.81
C SER A 27 16.01 3.18 11.78
N ASP A 28 15.79 3.82 12.93
CA ASP A 28 15.05 5.09 13.01
C ASP A 28 15.69 6.21 12.19
N LEU A 29 17.02 6.25 12.16
CA LEU A 29 17.75 7.20 11.32
C LEU A 29 17.47 6.98 9.83
N GLN A 30 17.38 5.72 9.41
CA GLN A 30 17.04 5.36 8.03
C GLN A 30 15.58 5.68 7.72
N ARG A 31 14.65 5.42 8.65
CA ARG A 31 13.25 5.85 8.55
C ARG A 31 13.15 7.36 8.36
N GLY A 32 13.86 8.15 9.18
CA GLY A 32 13.88 9.61 9.07
C GLY A 32 14.44 10.11 7.73
N ARG A 33 15.45 9.43 7.18
CA ARG A 33 15.96 9.76 5.83
C ARG A 33 14.95 9.49 4.72
N ILE A 34 14.19 8.40 4.83
CA ILE A 34 13.11 8.12 3.88
C ILE A 34 12.03 9.21 4.01
N ALA A 35 11.61 9.54 5.24
CA ALA A 35 10.62 10.59 5.47
C ALA A 35 11.04 11.94 4.90
N ALA A 36 12.30 12.35 5.10
CA ALA A 36 12.82 13.59 4.52
C ALA A 36 12.77 13.58 2.98
N LYS A 37 13.04 12.43 2.36
CA LYS A 37 12.98 12.27 0.90
C LYS A 37 11.54 12.24 0.39
N VAL A 38 10.61 11.68 1.17
CA VAL A 38 9.17 11.73 0.87
C VAL A 38 8.66 13.17 0.94
N HIS A 39 9.07 13.95 1.93
CA HIS A 39 8.75 15.38 1.98
C HIS A 39 9.29 16.13 0.77
N GLU A 40 10.53 15.88 0.35
CA GLU A 40 11.06 16.47 -0.89
C GLU A 40 10.19 16.11 -2.11
N LEU A 41 9.68 14.88 -2.18
CA LEU A 41 8.78 14.44 -3.24
C LEU A 41 7.39 15.10 -3.14
N MET A 42 6.87 15.32 -1.92
CA MET A 42 5.64 16.07 -1.69
C MET A 42 5.76 17.50 -2.21
N ASP A 43 6.89 18.16 -1.94
CA ASP A 43 7.12 19.55 -2.35
C ASP A 43 7.15 19.70 -3.88
N VAL A 44 7.63 18.67 -4.59
CA VAL A 44 7.70 18.67 -6.06
C VAL A 44 6.37 18.25 -6.71
N THR A 45 5.68 17.26 -6.16
CA THR A 45 4.48 16.65 -6.78
C THR A 45 3.16 17.22 -6.27
N GLY A 46 3.14 17.86 -5.10
CA GLY A 46 1.93 18.30 -4.41
C GLY A 46 1.06 17.17 -3.85
N LEU A 47 1.55 15.92 -3.85
CA LEU A 47 0.80 14.76 -3.36
C LEU A 47 0.78 14.70 -1.82
N GLU A 48 -0.29 14.11 -1.27
CA GLU A 48 -0.39 13.85 0.17
C GLU A 48 0.65 12.82 0.61
N GLU A 49 1.23 13.04 1.79
CA GLU A 49 2.20 12.16 2.44
C GLU A 49 1.72 10.70 2.51
N ARG A 50 0.46 10.49 2.89
CA ARG A 50 -0.15 9.15 2.99
C ARG A 50 -0.21 8.44 1.65
N GLU A 51 -0.46 9.16 0.57
CA GLU A 51 -0.54 8.56 -0.76
C GLU A 51 0.85 8.15 -1.25
N LEU A 52 1.85 8.99 -1.02
CA LEU A 52 3.24 8.65 -1.33
C LEU A 52 3.71 7.42 -0.54
N TYR A 53 3.40 7.34 0.75
CA TYR A 53 3.72 6.14 1.53
C TYR A 53 2.99 4.89 1.03
N ARG A 54 1.73 4.98 0.60
CA ARG A 54 1.03 3.84 -0.02
C ARG A 54 1.74 3.35 -1.27
N VAL A 55 2.15 4.27 -2.14
CA VAL A 55 2.87 3.93 -3.38
C VAL A 55 4.21 3.27 -3.06
N ILE A 56 4.98 3.82 -2.10
CA ILE A 56 6.26 3.25 -1.67
C ILE A 56 6.05 1.85 -1.08
N LEU A 57 5.09 1.69 -0.16
CA LEU A 57 4.82 0.41 0.48
C LEU A 57 4.36 -0.65 -0.54
N ALA A 58 3.51 -0.27 -1.49
CA ALA A 58 3.06 -1.16 -2.56
C ALA A 58 4.22 -1.63 -3.45
N ASP A 59 5.14 -0.73 -3.81
CA ASP A 59 6.31 -1.05 -4.64
C ASP A 59 7.27 -2.05 -3.98
N PHE A 60 7.42 -1.96 -2.66
CA PHE A 60 8.27 -2.88 -1.89
C PHE A 60 7.51 -4.10 -1.37
N GLY A 61 6.19 -4.18 -1.58
CA GLY A 61 5.33 -5.26 -1.08
C GLY A 61 5.24 -5.30 0.45
N LEU A 62 5.26 -4.13 1.10
CA LEU A 62 5.31 -3.98 2.55
C LEU A 62 3.97 -3.52 3.12
N ALA A 63 3.67 -3.95 4.34
CA ALA A 63 2.53 -3.44 5.11
C ALA A 63 2.90 -2.21 5.95
N ASP A 64 4.13 -2.17 6.46
CA ASP A 64 4.68 -1.08 7.26
C ASP A 64 6.09 -0.71 6.76
N LEU A 65 6.45 0.57 6.82
CA LEU A 65 7.79 1.04 6.53
C LEU A 65 8.82 0.43 7.50
N GLY A 66 8.41 0.12 8.72
CA GLY A 66 9.21 -0.61 9.70
C GLY A 66 9.65 -2.00 9.22
N ASP A 67 8.92 -2.62 8.30
CA ASP A 67 9.25 -3.93 7.73
C ASP A 67 10.30 -3.85 6.60
N LEU A 68 10.64 -2.64 6.15
CA LEU A 68 11.67 -2.46 5.13
C LEU A 68 13.00 -3.01 5.63
N ARG A 69 13.58 -3.91 4.84
CA ARG A 69 14.86 -4.52 5.16
C ARG A 69 15.99 -3.53 4.93
N ARG A 70 17.03 -3.61 5.74
CA ARG A 70 18.18 -2.69 5.69
C ARG A 70 18.92 -2.73 4.36
N ASP A 71 18.96 -3.88 3.68
CA ASP A 71 19.54 -4.03 2.33
C ASP A 71 18.67 -3.39 1.23
N GLN A 72 17.35 -3.32 1.44
CA GLN A 72 16.41 -2.64 0.53
C GLN A 72 16.43 -1.11 0.68
N PHE A 73 16.96 -0.59 1.79
CA PHE A 73 17.04 0.86 2.05
C PHE A 73 17.66 1.65 0.90
N LYS A 74 18.78 1.16 0.34
CA LYS A 74 19.48 1.84 -0.76
C LYS A 74 18.57 1.91 -2.00
N SER A 75 17.92 0.80 -2.32
CA SER A 75 16.99 0.73 -3.45
C SER A 75 15.80 1.67 -3.28
N ALA A 76 15.25 1.79 -2.06
CA ALA A 76 14.18 2.75 -1.75
C ALA A 76 14.63 4.20 -1.96
N MET A 77 15.82 4.58 -1.49
CA MET A 77 16.35 5.93 -1.68
C MET A 77 16.63 6.26 -3.14
N GLU A 78 17.16 5.32 -3.93
CA GLU A 78 17.40 5.50 -5.36
C GLU A 78 16.09 5.69 -6.13
N LYS A 79 15.04 4.93 -5.76
CA LYS A 79 13.72 5.04 -6.39
C LYS A 79 13.06 6.38 -6.08
N LEU A 80 13.08 6.81 -4.81
CA LEU A 80 12.59 8.14 -4.40
C LEU A 80 13.36 9.26 -5.11
N GLY A 81 14.69 9.13 -5.22
CA GLY A 81 15.51 10.08 -5.96
C GLY A 81 15.10 10.18 -7.43
N ARG A 82 14.84 9.04 -8.08
CA ARG A 82 14.37 9.01 -9.47
C ARG A 82 13.02 9.69 -9.65
N TRP A 83 12.05 9.43 -8.77
CA TRP A 83 10.75 10.09 -8.82
C TRP A 83 10.84 11.60 -8.62
N ILE A 84 11.74 12.07 -7.76
CA ILE A 84 11.99 13.50 -7.59
C ILE A 84 12.59 14.10 -8.86
N SER A 85 13.54 13.42 -9.51
CA SER A 85 14.10 13.85 -10.79
C SER A 85 13.04 13.90 -11.89
N GLU A 86 12.25 12.84 -12.03
CA GLU A 86 11.18 12.71 -13.02
C GLU A 86 10.13 13.82 -12.84
N ALA A 87 9.68 14.05 -11.61
CA ALA A 87 8.71 15.10 -11.30
C ALA A 87 9.26 16.53 -11.48
N ARG A 88 10.58 16.71 -11.48
CA ARG A 88 11.23 18.00 -11.81
C ARG A 88 11.50 18.18 -13.30
N GLU A 89 11.70 17.09 -14.02
CA GLU A 89 12.02 17.10 -15.45
C GLU A 89 10.76 17.15 -16.33
N GLU A 90 9.57 16.80 -15.82
CA GLU A 90 8.32 17.03 -16.54
C GLU A 90 8.10 18.53 -16.81
N PRO A 91 8.06 18.97 -18.09
CA PRO A 91 7.32 20.17 -18.43
C PRO A 91 5.86 19.88 -18.06
N THR A 92 5.16 20.86 -17.50
CA THR A 92 3.76 20.84 -17.03
C THR A 92 2.69 20.43 -18.09
N ASP A 93 3.10 19.80 -19.19
CA ASP A 93 2.27 19.30 -20.29
C ASP A 93 2.39 17.78 -20.50
N ALA A 94 2.85 17.04 -19.49
CA ALA A 94 2.78 15.59 -19.52
C ALA A 94 1.33 15.13 -19.38
N PRO A 95 0.78 14.35 -20.33
CA PRO A 95 -0.55 13.77 -20.18
C PRO A 95 -0.56 12.92 -18.91
N ALA A 96 -1.54 13.18 -18.03
CA ALA A 96 -1.83 12.39 -16.84
C ALA A 96 -1.54 10.90 -17.10
N PRO A 97 -0.88 10.18 -16.16
CA PRO A 97 -0.40 8.83 -16.41
C PRO A 97 -1.54 8.04 -17.03
N ALA A 98 -1.36 7.64 -18.29
CA ALA A 98 -2.34 6.84 -18.98
C ALA A 98 -2.58 5.63 -18.08
N ARG A 99 -3.76 5.58 -17.44
CA ARG A 99 -4.22 4.37 -16.79
C ARG A 99 -3.98 3.28 -17.81
N HIS A 100 -3.22 2.26 -17.44
CA HIS A 100 -3.05 1.09 -18.29
C HIS A 100 -4.41 0.37 -18.28
N ASP A 101 -5.35 0.91 -19.06
CA ASP A 101 -6.67 0.38 -19.36
C ASP A 101 -6.53 -0.80 -20.36
N ILE A 102 -5.42 -1.53 -20.30
CA ILE A 102 -5.27 -2.81 -20.95
C ILE A 102 -5.69 -3.83 -19.90
N PRO A 103 -6.95 -4.32 -19.93
CA PRO A 103 -7.38 -5.31 -18.97
C PRO A 103 -6.50 -6.54 -19.14
N CYS A 104 -5.72 -6.84 -18.12
CA CYS A 104 -5.01 -8.09 -18.05
C CYS A 104 -6.04 -9.24 -18.15
N ALA A 105 -5.72 -10.37 -18.77
CA ALA A 105 -6.68 -11.48 -18.93
C ALA A 105 -7.33 -11.88 -17.58
N ARG A 106 -6.55 -11.82 -16.50
CA ARG A 106 -7.00 -12.06 -15.12
C ARG A 106 -7.96 -10.99 -14.58
N CYS A 107 -7.74 -9.74 -14.96
CA CYS A 107 -8.55 -8.59 -14.57
C CYS A 107 -9.94 -8.69 -15.24
N ALA A 108 -9.95 -8.99 -16.54
CA ALA A 108 -11.20 -9.22 -17.30
C ALA A 108 -12.00 -10.41 -16.76
N GLU A 109 -11.33 -11.50 -16.37
CA GLU A 109 -12.00 -12.65 -15.78
C GLU A 109 -12.62 -12.31 -14.41
N LEU A 110 -11.89 -11.59 -13.55
CA LEU A 110 -12.39 -11.13 -12.25
C LEU A 110 -13.58 -10.19 -12.40
N ASP A 111 -13.53 -9.24 -13.33
CA ASP A 111 -14.64 -8.32 -13.61
C ASP A 111 -15.88 -9.07 -14.08
N SER A 112 -15.71 -10.08 -14.94
CA SER A 112 -16.81 -10.93 -15.39
C SER A 112 -17.45 -11.73 -14.24
N ALA A 113 -16.64 -12.15 -13.26
CA ALA A 113 -17.10 -12.88 -12.08
C ALA A 113 -17.87 -11.95 -11.13
N LEU A 114 -17.35 -10.75 -10.88
CA LEU A 114 -18.01 -9.72 -10.07
C LEU A 114 -19.32 -9.25 -10.70
N ALA A 115 -19.36 -9.04 -12.02
CA ALA A 115 -20.58 -8.67 -12.73
C ALA A 115 -21.66 -9.74 -12.62
N ARG A 116 -21.30 -11.02 -12.73
CA ARG A 116 -22.22 -12.14 -12.48
C ARG A 116 -22.71 -12.15 -11.03
N ALA A 117 -21.80 -12.04 -10.06
CA ALA A 117 -22.16 -12.02 -8.63
C ALA A 117 -23.14 -10.89 -8.30
N ARG A 118 -22.91 -9.68 -8.83
CA ARG A 118 -23.82 -8.53 -8.65
C ARG A 118 -25.20 -8.78 -9.25
N ARG A 119 -25.28 -9.37 -10.45
CA ARG A 119 -26.57 -9.72 -11.07
C ARG A 119 -27.36 -10.74 -10.25
N TRP A 120 -26.68 -11.73 -9.66
CA TRP A 120 -27.33 -12.67 -8.75
C TRP A 120 -27.83 -11.98 -7.48
N GLN A 121 -27.04 -11.08 -6.89
CA GLN A 121 -27.45 -10.30 -5.73
C GLN A 121 -28.69 -9.43 -6.01
N THR A 122 -28.75 -8.77 -7.17
CA THR A 122 -29.91 -7.95 -7.53
C THR A 122 -31.16 -8.81 -7.73
N ILE A 123 -31.05 -9.95 -8.41
CA ILE A 123 -32.18 -10.89 -8.60
C ILE A 123 -32.71 -11.38 -7.24
N VAL A 124 -31.82 -11.85 -6.36
CA VAL A 124 -32.21 -12.33 -5.02
C VAL A 124 -32.91 -11.22 -4.23
N THR A 125 -32.37 -10.00 -4.28
CA THR A 125 -32.98 -8.85 -3.60
C THR A 125 -34.38 -8.55 -4.13
N CYS A 126 -34.59 -8.55 -5.45
CA CYS A 126 -35.91 -8.37 -6.04
C CYS A 126 -36.90 -9.47 -5.63
N LEU A 127 -36.46 -10.73 -5.62
CA LEU A 127 -37.30 -11.85 -5.20
C LEU A 127 -37.74 -11.73 -3.74
N VAL A 128 -36.83 -11.32 -2.84
CA VAL A 128 -37.15 -11.09 -1.43
C VAL A 128 -38.16 -9.95 -1.27
N LEU A 129 -38.02 -8.86 -2.04
CA LEU A 129 -38.98 -7.74 -2.00
C LEU A 129 -40.37 -8.16 -2.51
N VAL A 130 -40.44 -8.93 -3.60
CA VAL A 130 -41.70 -9.46 -4.13
C VAL A 130 -42.35 -10.43 -3.15
N ALA A 131 -41.58 -11.34 -2.53
CA ALA A 131 -42.11 -12.26 -1.53
C ALA A 131 -42.63 -11.51 -0.28
N SER A 132 -41.92 -10.47 0.17
CA SER A 132 -42.30 -9.67 1.34
C SER A 132 -43.60 -8.89 1.08
N THR A 133 -43.74 -8.28 -0.09
CA THR A 133 -44.95 -7.56 -0.49
C THR A 133 -46.15 -8.51 -0.66
N ALA A 134 -45.94 -9.69 -1.25
CA ALA A 134 -46.98 -10.72 -1.37
C ALA A 134 -47.45 -11.22 0.01
N ALA A 135 -46.53 -11.46 0.95
CA ALA A 135 -46.86 -11.90 2.31
C ALA A 135 -47.62 -10.83 3.10
N ALA A 136 -47.22 -9.56 2.98
CA ALA A 136 -47.93 -8.44 3.59
C ALA A 136 -49.34 -8.28 3.01
N TYR A 137 -49.49 -8.38 1.68
CA TYR A 137 -50.79 -8.31 1.01
C TYR A 137 -51.72 -9.45 1.45
N ALA A 138 -51.22 -10.69 1.49
CA ALA A 138 -52.00 -11.84 1.95
C ALA A 138 -52.46 -11.67 3.41
N SER A 139 -51.59 -11.15 4.29
CA SER A 139 -51.92 -10.91 5.70
C SER A 139 -53.02 -9.85 5.87
N LEU A 140 -52.97 -8.77 5.08
CA LEU A 140 -54.01 -7.74 5.06
C LEU A 140 -55.36 -8.28 4.57
N VAL A 141 -55.37 -9.03 3.46
CA VAL A 141 -56.61 -9.56 2.87
C VAL A 141 -57.26 -10.61 3.78
N ILE A 142 -56.46 -11.49 4.40
CA ILE A 142 -56.97 -12.50 5.34
C ILE A 142 -57.48 -11.83 6.63
N GLY A 143 -56.79 -10.79 7.12
CA GLY A 143 -57.20 -10.05 8.30
C GLY A 143 -58.52 -9.29 8.16
N CYS A 144 -58.84 -8.77 6.96
CA CYS A 144 -60.11 -8.07 6.70
C CYS A 144 -61.31 -9.00 6.47
N ARG A 145 -61.11 -10.31 6.30
CA ARG A 145 -62.18 -11.27 6.02
C ARG A 145 -62.68 -12.02 7.27
N ARG A 146 -62.17 -11.66 8.45
CA ARG A 146 -62.50 -12.26 9.74
C ARG A 146 -63.30 -11.29 10.58
#